data_AF-A0A9D8QY06-F1
#
_entry.id   AF-A0A9D8QY06-F1
#
_cell.length_a   1.000
_cell.length_b   1.000
_cell.length_c   1.000
_cell.angle_alpha   90.00
_cell.angle_beta   90.00
_cell.angle_gamma   90.00
#
_symmetry.space_group_name_H-M   'P 1'
#
loop_
_entity.id
_entity.type
_entity.pdbx_description
1 polymer ?
#
loop_
_entity_poly.entity_id
_entity_poly.type
_entity_poly.pdbx_seq_one_letter_code
_entity_poly.pdbx_strand_id
1 'polypeptide(L)'
;QWKATGGSWSLSGGALNQTSTSMQGECNVCQVECSEDYTIELDAVKRSGAEGFLIVFSYAGPDNFIWWNLGGWNNTQHAIEQCVGGSKRTLTKLSGSLNQGQTYHLRIVKTGDEVSCYVDNTLYHQITLPDVRNIYACAALNQNENMLIVKLINQGPAKDATLRFKDFQWTGQVEAEVLSSTNGSDENSMTDREKVKPVQFDNMTGSQSDNSMLTYQCPSHSLTILRIPVTNVTPEWKPEPSEDDWIDITDKLRNPNFAEGRTGWQGTSFLDAPGTVAEFYNQTFDAYQILSNMPAGAYRFTIDGFYRNGNIQNAWSGHTNGTEQLNALLYIEADWETVLMPFMSLYDSSAPFAYSPDYTYPDNVTTANQAFNMKGAYKRNIVETTLNTEGGQLKVGMKKTVATSYDWTCFDNAHLYYCKTDPTGLKEMDDERWTMDNSIYDLQGRKLSNRKLPRGINIVNKKKVLSK
;
A
#
# COMPACT_ATOMS: atom_id res chain seq x y z
N GLN A 1 -1.71 -10.20 40.32
CA GLN A 1 -2.66 -9.46 41.19
C GLN A 1 -3.46 -8.50 40.31
N TRP A 2 -4.72 -8.22 40.63
CA TRP A 2 -5.56 -7.30 39.87
C TRP A 2 -5.14 -5.86 40.11
N LYS A 3 -4.88 -5.11 39.03
CA LYS A 3 -4.49 -3.71 39.08
C LYS A 3 -5.52 -2.88 38.32
N ALA A 4 -6.23 -2.02 39.04
CA ALA A 4 -7.13 -1.06 38.43
C ALA A 4 -6.29 -0.03 37.64
N THR A 5 -6.60 0.15 36.36
CA THR A 5 -6.04 1.26 35.56
C THR A 5 -6.86 2.54 35.69
N GLY A 6 -7.96 2.48 36.46
CA GLY A 6 -8.87 3.56 36.81
C GLY A 6 -10.19 3.01 37.40
N GLY A 7 -11.17 3.86 37.68
CA GLY A 7 -12.50 3.47 38.19
C GLY A 7 -12.58 3.15 39.68
N SER A 8 -13.80 2.97 40.19
CA SER A 8 -14.07 2.53 41.56
C SER A 8 -14.21 1.01 41.60
N TRP A 9 -13.11 0.30 41.81
CA TRP A 9 -13.08 -1.16 41.94
C TRP A 9 -12.92 -1.60 43.38
N SER A 10 -13.70 -2.58 43.81
CA SER A 10 -13.52 -3.26 45.10
C SER A 10 -13.61 -4.78 44.93
N LEU A 11 -12.76 -5.51 45.65
CA LEU A 11 -12.85 -6.96 45.75
C LEU A 11 -13.68 -7.29 47.00
N SER A 12 -14.85 -7.90 46.82
CA SER A 12 -15.73 -8.29 47.92
C SER A 12 -16.48 -9.58 47.55
N GLY A 13 -16.54 -10.52 48.50
CA GLY A 13 -17.23 -11.80 48.30
C GLY A 13 -16.67 -12.64 47.14
N GLY A 14 -15.37 -12.50 46.83
CA GLY A 14 -14.73 -13.20 45.70
C GLY A 14 -14.98 -12.59 44.33
N ALA A 15 -15.71 -11.46 44.23
CA ALA A 15 -16.01 -10.79 42.98
C ALA A 15 -15.41 -9.37 42.93
N LEU A 16 -14.96 -8.96 41.74
CA LEU A 16 -14.59 -7.58 41.44
C LEU A 16 -15.86 -6.78 41.13
N ASN A 17 -16.06 -5.69 41.86
CA ASN A 17 -17.24 -4.82 41.72
C ASN A 17 -16.81 -3.45 41.23
N GLN A 18 -17.39 -3.02 40.11
CA GLN A 18 -17.26 -1.67 39.56
C GLN A 18 -18.57 -0.90 39.84
N THR A 19 -18.48 0.28 40.48
CA THR A 19 -19.66 1.08 40.89
C THR A 19 -19.72 2.50 40.31
N SER A 20 -18.82 2.84 39.39
CA SER A 20 -18.76 4.17 38.77
C SER A 20 -19.81 4.26 37.67
N THR A 21 -20.64 5.30 37.72
CA THR A 21 -21.70 5.53 36.72
C THR A 21 -21.32 6.56 35.66
N SER A 22 -20.15 7.20 35.79
CA SER A 22 -19.75 8.36 34.98
C SER A 22 -18.59 8.11 34.03
N MET A 23 -17.99 6.91 34.02
CA MET A 23 -16.74 6.64 33.30
C MET A 23 -16.88 5.57 32.23
N GLN A 24 -16.25 5.81 31.07
CA GLN A 24 -16.16 4.89 29.94
C GLN A 24 -14.76 4.30 29.85
N GLY A 25 -14.65 2.98 29.70
CA GLY A 25 -13.45 2.36 29.13
C GLY A 25 -12.25 2.16 30.05
N GLU A 26 -12.44 2.11 31.37
CA GLU A 26 -11.36 1.75 32.30
C GLU A 26 -11.54 0.31 32.80
N CYS A 27 -10.44 -0.45 32.78
CA CYS A 27 -10.46 -1.88 33.06
C CYS A 27 -9.67 -2.18 34.34
N ASN A 28 -10.07 -3.23 35.06
CA ASN A 28 -9.21 -3.84 36.06
C ASN A 28 -8.50 -5.00 35.38
N VAL A 29 -7.17 -4.93 35.27
CA VAL A 29 -6.40 -5.90 34.50
C VAL A 29 -5.72 -6.88 35.45
N CYS A 30 -5.95 -8.17 35.23
CA CYS A 30 -5.15 -9.20 35.87
C CYS A 30 -3.86 -9.35 35.07
N GLN A 31 -2.72 -8.99 35.66
CA GLN A 31 -1.42 -9.20 35.02
C GLN A 31 -1.03 -10.68 35.10
N VAL A 32 -1.67 -11.50 34.26
CA VAL A 32 -1.30 -12.88 33.99
C VAL A 32 -0.80 -12.91 32.56
N GLU A 33 0.44 -13.35 32.37
CA GLU A 33 0.94 -13.65 31.04
C GLU A 33 0.26 -14.90 30.52
N CYS A 34 -0.36 -14.80 29.34
CA CYS A 34 -0.95 -15.92 28.63
C CYS A 34 -0.03 -16.32 27.47
N SER A 35 -0.03 -17.61 27.12
CA SER A 35 0.50 -18.09 25.83
C SER A 35 -0.24 -17.46 24.65
N GLU A 36 0.19 -17.75 23.42
CA GLU A 36 -0.51 -17.28 22.21
C GLU A 36 -1.96 -17.79 22.16
N ASP A 37 -2.16 -19.03 22.59
CA ASP A 37 -3.45 -19.70 22.72
C ASP A 37 -3.90 -19.68 24.18
N TYR A 38 -5.12 -19.22 24.44
CA TYR A 38 -5.69 -19.22 25.79
C TYR A 38 -7.21 -19.10 25.76
N THR A 39 -7.82 -19.44 26.90
CA THR A 39 -9.26 -19.24 27.15
C THR A 39 -9.45 -18.37 28.39
N ILE A 40 -10.31 -17.36 28.30
CA ILE A 40 -10.80 -16.58 29.44
C ILE A 40 -12.24 -17.01 29.71
N GLU A 41 -12.53 -17.40 30.95
CA GLU A 41 -13.88 -17.70 31.44
C GLU A 41 -14.18 -16.86 32.68
N LEU A 42 -15.37 -16.27 32.73
CA LEU A 42 -15.84 -15.52 33.89
C LEU A 42 -17.37 -15.47 33.97
N ASP A 43 -17.86 -15.27 35.19
CA ASP A 43 -19.25 -14.92 35.45
C ASP A 43 -19.37 -13.40 35.62
N ALA A 44 -20.32 -12.80 34.92
CA ALA A 44 -20.57 -11.36 34.97
C ALA A 44 -22.04 -11.05 35.28
N VAL A 45 -22.28 -10.07 36.16
CA VAL A 45 -23.64 -9.65 36.55
C VAL A 45 -23.82 -8.16 36.28
N LYS A 46 -24.76 -7.79 35.42
CA LYS A 46 -25.08 -6.38 35.14
C LYS A 46 -25.93 -5.83 36.27
N ARG A 47 -25.35 -5.06 37.20
CA ARG A 47 -26.09 -4.56 38.37
C ARG A 47 -26.90 -3.28 38.13
N SER A 48 -26.41 -2.40 37.26
CA SER A 48 -27.03 -1.09 36.95
C SER A 48 -26.39 -0.49 35.69
N GLY A 49 -26.61 0.80 35.40
CA GLY A 49 -25.91 1.56 34.35
C GLY A 49 -26.53 1.43 32.95
N ALA A 50 -26.13 2.34 32.05
CA ALA A 50 -26.60 2.38 30.66
C ALA A 50 -25.90 1.35 29.75
N GLU A 51 -24.72 0.88 30.14
CA GLU A 51 -23.93 -0.10 29.38
C GLU A 51 -23.67 -1.37 30.20
N GLY A 52 -23.08 -2.38 29.57
CA GLY A 52 -22.79 -3.68 30.18
C GLY A 52 -21.33 -3.88 30.58
N PHE A 53 -20.64 -4.79 29.89
CA PHE A 53 -19.31 -5.28 30.28
C PHE A 53 -18.25 -4.95 29.22
N LEU A 54 -17.02 -4.70 29.68
CA LEU A 54 -15.82 -4.65 28.86
C LEU A 54 -14.84 -5.70 29.36
N ILE A 55 -14.58 -6.72 28.55
CA ILE A 55 -13.65 -7.81 28.88
C ILE A 55 -12.41 -7.66 28.00
N VAL A 56 -11.29 -7.30 28.61
CA VAL A 56 -10.03 -7.08 27.90
C VAL A 56 -9.32 -8.40 27.62
N PHE A 57 -8.78 -8.54 26.41
CA PHE A 57 -7.91 -9.63 26.00
C PHE A 57 -6.85 -9.12 25.01
N SER A 58 -5.79 -9.89 24.75
CA SER A 58 -4.65 -9.45 23.94
C SER A 58 -4.09 -8.09 24.40
N TYR A 59 -3.92 -7.93 25.72
CA TYR A 59 -3.48 -6.66 26.33
C TYR A 59 -1.96 -6.49 26.19
N ALA A 60 -1.54 -5.48 25.43
CA ALA A 60 -0.13 -5.09 25.28
C ALA A 60 0.19 -3.77 26.01
N GLY A 61 -0.81 -3.07 26.53
CA GLY A 61 -0.65 -1.83 27.29
C GLY A 61 -1.94 -0.99 27.33
N PRO A 62 -1.93 0.15 28.04
CA PRO A 62 -3.11 1.02 28.16
C PRO A 62 -3.59 1.60 26.83
N ASP A 63 -2.72 1.69 25.83
CA ASP A 63 -3.03 2.21 24.49
C ASP A 63 -3.13 1.12 23.42
N ASN A 64 -2.90 -0.15 23.78
CA ASN A 64 -2.84 -1.27 22.85
C ASN A 64 -3.50 -2.51 23.48
N PHE A 65 -4.77 -2.74 23.14
CA PHE A 65 -5.56 -3.84 23.68
C PHE A 65 -6.76 -4.15 22.79
N ILE A 66 -7.40 -5.28 23.03
CA ILE A 66 -8.70 -5.62 22.46
C ILE A 66 -9.68 -5.81 23.62
N TRP A 67 -10.93 -5.39 23.44
CA TRP A 67 -11.97 -5.77 24.39
C TRP A 67 -13.19 -6.33 23.69
N TRP A 68 -13.88 -7.18 24.44
CA TRP A 68 -15.22 -7.60 24.12
C TRP A 68 -16.21 -6.71 24.88
N ASN A 69 -16.90 -5.87 24.13
CA ASN A 69 -17.90 -4.93 24.60
C ASN A 69 -19.29 -5.58 24.52
N LEU A 70 -19.90 -5.86 25.66
CA LEU A 70 -21.24 -6.43 25.74
C LEU A 70 -22.21 -5.41 26.29
N GLY A 71 -23.29 -5.10 25.55
CA GLY A 71 -24.27 -4.12 25.98
C GLY A 71 -23.75 -2.68 25.88
N GLY A 72 -22.96 -2.37 24.86
CA GLY A 72 -22.52 -1.01 24.54
C GLY A 72 -23.60 -0.21 23.80
N TRP A 73 -23.32 1.07 23.53
CA TRP A 73 -24.21 2.01 22.83
C TRP A 73 -25.61 2.03 23.46
N ASN A 74 -25.67 2.36 24.75
CA ASN A 74 -26.89 2.31 25.57
C ASN A 74 -27.54 0.91 25.60
N ASN A 75 -26.73 -0.14 25.72
CA ASN A 75 -27.20 -1.53 25.83
C ASN A 75 -28.00 -2.00 24.60
N THR A 76 -27.57 -1.60 23.40
CA THR A 76 -28.21 -2.00 22.14
C THR A 76 -27.35 -2.90 21.27
N GLN A 77 -26.05 -3.00 21.58
CA GLN A 77 -25.09 -3.73 20.75
C GLN A 77 -24.04 -4.45 21.60
N HIS A 78 -23.46 -5.48 21.00
CA HIS A 78 -22.25 -6.17 21.41
C HIS A 78 -21.19 -5.98 20.31
N ALA A 79 -19.93 -5.86 20.67
CA ALA A 79 -18.85 -5.62 19.72
C ALA A 79 -17.52 -6.17 20.20
N ILE A 80 -16.63 -6.46 19.26
CA ILE A 80 -15.19 -6.55 19.54
C ILE A 80 -14.54 -5.27 19.02
N GLU A 81 -13.78 -4.59 19.86
CA GLU A 81 -13.11 -3.34 19.52
C GLU A 81 -11.63 -3.43 19.86
N GLN A 82 -10.80 -2.83 19.01
CA GLN A 82 -9.35 -2.81 19.13
C GLN A 82 -8.87 -1.38 19.35
N CYS A 83 -7.99 -1.19 20.33
CA CYS A 83 -7.23 0.02 20.56
C CYS A 83 -5.79 -0.19 20.05
N VAL A 84 -5.33 0.70 19.17
CA VAL A 84 -3.94 0.74 18.68
C VAL A 84 -3.42 2.17 18.82
N GLY A 85 -2.36 2.36 19.59
CA GLY A 85 -1.80 3.69 19.87
C GLY A 85 -2.84 4.68 20.41
N GLY A 86 -3.76 4.19 21.26
CA GLY A 86 -4.85 4.99 21.85
C GLY A 86 -6.06 5.21 20.94
N SER A 87 -5.97 4.83 19.66
CA SER A 87 -7.07 4.97 18.69
C SER A 87 -7.92 3.71 18.66
N LYS A 88 -9.23 3.85 18.82
CA LYS A 88 -10.18 2.73 18.89
C LYS A 88 -10.87 2.49 17.55
N ARG A 89 -11.06 1.22 17.18
CA ARG A 89 -11.89 0.79 16.04
C ARG A 89 -12.72 -0.44 16.39
N THR A 90 -13.93 -0.52 15.85
CA THR A 90 -14.79 -1.71 15.96
C THR A 90 -14.40 -2.73 14.90
N LEU A 91 -14.07 -3.96 15.29
CA LEU A 91 -13.74 -5.06 14.37
C LEU A 91 -14.99 -5.80 13.90
N THR A 92 -15.96 -6.00 14.80
CA THR A 92 -17.26 -6.60 14.48
C THR A 92 -18.31 -6.14 15.49
N LYS A 93 -19.59 -6.23 15.10
CA LYS A 93 -20.73 -5.86 15.95
C LYS A 93 -21.92 -6.79 15.74
N LEU A 94 -22.74 -6.93 16.78
CA LEU A 94 -23.98 -7.69 16.81
C LEU A 94 -25.02 -6.89 17.61
N SER A 95 -26.28 -6.82 17.15
CA SER A 95 -27.36 -6.22 17.93
C SER A 95 -27.73 -7.12 19.12
N GLY A 96 -27.96 -6.52 20.29
CA GLY A 96 -28.36 -7.26 21.48
C GLY A 96 -28.31 -6.42 22.75
N SER A 97 -28.84 -6.95 23.83
CA SER A 97 -28.91 -6.26 25.12
C SER A 97 -28.71 -7.22 26.28
N LEU A 98 -28.28 -6.67 27.41
CA LEU A 98 -28.13 -7.40 28.66
C LEU A 98 -29.21 -6.98 29.66
N ASN A 99 -29.71 -7.96 30.41
CA ASN A 99 -30.69 -7.77 31.46
C ASN A 99 -30.01 -7.42 32.79
N GLN A 100 -30.59 -6.47 33.52
CA GLN A 100 -30.12 -6.12 34.85
C GLN A 100 -30.42 -7.25 35.84
N GLY A 101 -29.46 -7.56 36.72
CA GLY A 101 -29.55 -8.62 37.72
C GLY A 101 -29.30 -10.04 37.18
N GLN A 102 -29.17 -10.21 35.87
CA GLN A 102 -28.86 -11.49 35.25
C GLN A 102 -27.37 -11.80 35.38
N THR A 103 -27.06 -13.05 35.74
CA THR A 103 -25.72 -13.62 35.64
C THR A 103 -25.51 -14.20 34.24
N TYR A 104 -24.37 -13.88 33.65
CA TYR A 104 -23.94 -14.37 32.34
C TYR A 104 -22.62 -15.14 32.48
N HIS A 105 -22.53 -16.30 31.85
CA HIS A 105 -21.29 -17.06 31.71
C HIS A 105 -20.59 -16.65 30.41
N LEU A 106 -19.44 -16.00 30.54
CA LEU A 106 -18.70 -15.43 29.42
C LEU A 106 -17.45 -16.24 29.14
N ARG A 107 -17.21 -16.55 27.87
CA ARG A 107 -16.02 -17.30 27.44
C ARG A 107 -15.40 -16.68 26.18
N ILE A 108 -14.10 -16.41 26.22
CA ILE A 108 -13.30 -15.97 25.06
C ILE A 108 -12.26 -17.06 24.80
N VAL A 109 -12.27 -17.65 23.61
CA VAL A 109 -11.25 -18.60 23.15
C VAL A 109 -10.40 -17.90 22.10
N LYS A 110 -9.09 -17.85 22.32
CA LYS A 110 -8.12 -17.36 21.34
C LYS A 110 -7.17 -18.50 20.95
N THR A 111 -7.01 -18.72 19.66
CA THR A 111 -6.05 -19.68 19.08
C THR A 111 -5.34 -19.01 17.90
N GLY A 112 -4.06 -18.69 18.04
CA GLY A 112 -3.37 -17.79 17.13
C GLY A 112 -4.13 -16.47 17.00
N ASP A 113 -4.48 -16.08 15.78
CA ASP A 113 -5.29 -14.88 15.51
C ASP A 113 -6.80 -15.12 15.53
N GLU A 114 -7.26 -16.36 15.67
CA GLU A 114 -8.68 -16.69 15.72
C GLU A 114 -9.25 -16.44 17.12
N VAL A 115 -10.34 -15.68 17.21
CA VAL A 115 -11.03 -15.36 18.46
C VAL A 115 -12.51 -15.72 18.34
N SER A 116 -13.01 -16.49 19.31
CA SER A 116 -14.42 -16.84 19.46
C SER A 116 -14.94 -16.45 20.84
N CYS A 117 -16.02 -15.69 20.89
CA CYS A 117 -16.64 -15.20 22.12
C CYS A 117 -18.04 -15.77 22.32
N TYR A 118 -18.32 -16.30 23.52
CA TYR A 118 -19.56 -16.99 23.87
C TYR A 118 -20.22 -16.39 25.11
N VAL A 119 -21.53 -16.19 25.04
CA VAL A 119 -22.40 -15.85 26.18
C VAL A 119 -23.30 -17.05 26.44
N ASP A 120 -23.26 -17.62 27.64
CA ASP A 120 -24.05 -18.79 28.03
C ASP A 120 -23.94 -19.94 27.00
N ASN A 121 -22.71 -20.23 26.58
CA ASN A 121 -22.34 -21.20 25.54
C ASN A 121 -22.84 -20.89 24.11
N THR A 122 -23.53 -19.77 23.90
CA THR A 122 -23.95 -19.32 22.56
C THR A 122 -22.86 -18.45 21.93
N LEU A 123 -22.45 -18.75 20.69
CA LEU A 123 -21.46 -17.96 19.95
C LEU A 123 -22.03 -16.58 19.58
N TYR A 124 -21.39 -15.51 20.02
CA TYR A 124 -21.78 -14.13 19.71
C TYR A 124 -20.87 -13.50 18.66
N HIS A 125 -19.55 -13.75 18.73
CA HIS A 125 -18.59 -13.26 17.76
C HIS A 125 -17.55 -14.32 17.44
N GLN A 126 -17.16 -14.38 16.17
CA GLN A 126 -16.01 -15.11 15.69
C GLN A 126 -15.28 -14.20 14.70
N ILE A 127 -13.99 -13.94 14.94
CA ILE A 127 -13.16 -13.09 14.09
C ILE A 127 -11.75 -13.65 13.99
N THR A 128 -11.10 -13.37 12.87
CA THR A 128 -9.65 -13.40 12.75
C THR A 128 -9.12 -12.00 13.06
N LEU A 129 -8.19 -11.89 14.02
CA LEU A 129 -7.55 -10.62 14.33
C LEU A 129 -6.72 -10.16 13.13
N PRO A 130 -6.78 -8.87 12.77
CA PRO A 130 -5.99 -8.35 11.66
C PRO A 130 -4.51 -8.44 11.99
N ASP A 131 -3.76 -9.10 11.10
CA ASP A 131 -2.33 -9.30 11.20
C ASP A 131 -1.61 -7.96 11.44
N VAL A 132 -1.02 -7.83 12.63
CA VAL A 132 -0.19 -6.67 12.93
C VAL A 132 1.18 -6.99 12.35
N ARG A 133 1.41 -6.59 11.09
CA ARG A 133 2.74 -6.67 10.47
C ARG A 133 3.74 -5.98 11.38
N ASN A 134 4.54 -6.80 12.05
CA ASN A 134 5.51 -6.35 13.04
C ASN A 134 6.93 -6.41 12.51
N ILE A 135 7.16 -7.07 11.36
CA ILE A 135 8.44 -7.03 10.65
C ILE A 135 8.31 -6.12 9.45
N TYR A 136 9.17 -5.13 9.39
CA TYR A 136 9.38 -4.31 8.20
C TYR A 136 10.78 -4.58 7.67
N ALA A 137 10.90 -4.68 6.34
CA ALA A 137 12.17 -4.96 5.69
C ALA A 137 12.42 -3.97 4.56
N CYS A 138 13.67 -3.55 4.40
CA CYS A 138 14.16 -3.00 3.15
C CYS A 138 15.53 -3.60 2.84
N ALA A 139 15.88 -3.68 1.56
CA ALA A 139 17.14 -4.23 1.11
C ALA A 139 17.82 -3.27 0.13
N ALA A 140 19.14 -3.27 0.12
CA ALA A 140 19.97 -2.54 -0.82
C ALA A 140 21.15 -3.41 -1.23
N LEU A 141 21.57 -3.37 -2.49
CA LEU A 141 22.69 -4.13 -2.99
C LEU A 141 23.91 -3.22 -3.20
N ASN A 142 25.03 -3.53 -2.56
CA ASN A 142 26.33 -2.97 -2.92
C ASN A 142 26.99 -3.87 -3.96
N GLN A 143 26.85 -3.49 -5.24
CA GLN A 143 27.36 -4.27 -6.37
C GLN A 143 28.89 -4.35 -6.41
N ASN A 144 29.60 -3.31 -5.97
CA ASN A 144 31.07 -3.31 -5.98
C ASN A 144 31.66 -4.34 -5.00
N GLU A 145 30.91 -4.62 -3.94
CA GLU A 145 31.32 -5.54 -2.87
C GLU A 145 30.54 -6.87 -2.91
N ASN A 146 29.61 -7.04 -3.86
CA ASN A 146 28.66 -8.15 -3.93
C ASN A 146 27.98 -8.43 -2.57
N MET A 147 27.45 -7.37 -1.95
CA MET A 147 26.89 -7.43 -0.60
C MET A 147 25.46 -6.93 -0.58
N LEU A 148 24.52 -7.80 -0.19
CA LEU A 148 23.15 -7.42 0.11
C LEU A 148 23.06 -6.91 1.55
N ILE A 149 22.60 -5.68 1.72
CA ILE A 149 22.34 -5.05 3.00
C ILE A 149 20.84 -5.08 3.25
N VAL A 150 20.38 -5.83 4.25
CA VAL A 150 18.95 -5.91 4.62
C VAL A 150 18.73 -5.26 5.96
N LYS A 151 17.84 -4.28 6.02
CA LYS A 151 17.37 -3.68 7.28
C LYS A 151 16.08 -4.36 7.68
N LEU A 152 16.05 -4.96 8.87
CA LEU A 152 14.86 -5.59 9.44
C LEU A 152 14.47 -4.83 10.71
N ILE A 153 13.20 -4.46 10.81
CA ILE A 153 12.63 -3.83 12.01
C ILE A 153 11.57 -4.77 12.56
N ASN A 154 11.80 -5.34 13.75
CA ASN A 154 10.80 -6.10 14.48
C ASN A 154 10.23 -5.25 15.61
N GLN A 155 8.97 -4.83 15.52
CA GLN A 155 8.30 -4.03 16.54
C GLN A 155 7.67 -4.86 17.67
N GLY A 156 7.60 -6.20 17.52
CA GLY A 156 6.95 -7.10 18.46
C GLY A 156 7.93 -8.03 19.20
N PRO A 157 7.42 -9.14 19.76
CA PRO A 157 8.24 -10.21 20.32
C PRO A 157 9.20 -10.82 19.29
N ALA A 158 10.24 -11.50 19.77
CA ALA A 158 11.20 -12.21 18.93
C ALA A 158 10.50 -13.17 17.97
N LYS A 159 10.94 -13.19 16.71
CA LYS A 159 10.30 -13.93 15.62
C LYS A 159 11.24 -14.16 14.45
N ASP A 160 10.98 -15.21 13.70
CA ASP A 160 11.78 -15.56 12.53
C ASP A 160 11.37 -14.72 11.31
N ALA A 161 12.37 -14.20 10.61
CA ALA A 161 12.25 -13.61 9.29
C ALA A 161 12.98 -14.51 8.28
N THR A 162 12.28 -14.96 7.24
CA THR A 162 12.89 -15.79 6.19
C THR A 162 13.14 -14.95 4.95
N LEU A 163 14.41 -14.78 4.60
CA LEU A 163 14.87 -14.17 3.36
C LEU A 163 14.93 -15.26 2.29
N ARG A 164 14.29 -15.00 1.15
CA ARG A 164 14.32 -15.87 -0.02
C ARG A 164 15.07 -15.14 -1.12
N PHE A 165 16.15 -15.74 -1.60
CA PHE A 165 16.97 -15.18 -2.66
C PHE A 165 16.44 -15.72 -3.97
N LYS A 166 15.84 -14.83 -4.76
CA LYS A 166 15.50 -15.07 -6.15
C LYS A 166 16.62 -14.45 -6.98
N ASP A 167 17.16 -15.20 -7.93
CA ASP A 167 18.22 -14.77 -8.87
C ASP A 167 19.63 -14.57 -8.28
N PHE A 168 19.76 -14.43 -6.96
CA PHE A 168 21.03 -14.44 -6.23
C PHE A 168 21.19 -15.69 -5.37
N GLN A 169 22.41 -15.95 -4.94
CA GLN A 169 22.71 -16.94 -3.91
C GLN A 169 23.47 -16.26 -2.79
N TRP A 170 23.07 -16.46 -1.53
CA TRP A 170 23.88 -15.98 -0.42
C TRP A 170 25.11 -16.87 -0.25
N THR A 171 26.23 -16.27 0.14
CA THR A 171 27.51 -16.95 0.30
C THR A 171 28.24 -16.43 1.52
N GLY A 172 29.31 -17.14 1.91
CA GLY A 172 30.20 -16.66 2.96
C GLY A 172 29.52 -16.53 4.33
N GLN A 173 30.14 -15.72 5.19
CA GLN A 173 29.59 -15.41 6.50
C GLN A 173 28.69 -14.18 6.39
N VAL A 174 27.48 -14.29 6.91
CA VAL A 174 26.57 -13.16 7.06
C VAL A 174 26.89 -12.43 8.36
N GLU A 175 26.87 -11.10 8.33
CA GLU A 175 27.04 -10.28 9.52
C GLU A 175 25.71 -9.63 9.91
N ALA A 176 25.44 -9.55 11.21
CA ALA A 176 24.21 -9.00 11.74
C ALA A 176 24.54 -8.01 12.87
N GLU A 177 24.31 -6.73 12.60
CA GLU A 177 24.44 -5.65 13.59
C GLU A 177 23.05 -5.26 14.08
N VAL A 178 22.82 -5.37 15.39
CA VAL A 178 21.48 -5.32 15.97
C VAL A 178 21.41 -4.31 17.10
N LEU A 179 20.40 -3.45 17.03
CA LEU A 179 19.88 -2.68 18.15
C LEU A 179 18.62 -3.38 18.63
N SER A 180 18.52 -3.78 19.90
CA SER A 180 17.33 -4.46 20.42
C SER A 180 17.08 -4.18 21.89
N SER A 181 15.84 -4.32 22.34
CA SER A 181 15.48 -4.41 23.75
C SER A 181 14.30 -5.36 23.98
N THR A 182 14.15 -5.86 25.21
CA THR A 182 12.93 -6.55 25.64
C THR A 182 11.73 -5.60 25.77
N ASN A 183 11.94 -4.28 25.76
CA ASN A 183 10.88 -3.27 25.80
C ASN A 183 11.08 -2.20 24.71
N GLY A 184 10.10 -2.03 23.82
CA GLY A 184 10.16 -1.09 22.69
C GLY A 184 10.16 0.40 23.05
N SER A 185 9.95 0.74 24.32
CA SER A 185 10.07 2.11 24.85
C SER A 185 11.42 2.42 25.49
N ASP A 186 12.35 1.46 25.51
CA ASP A 186 13.66 1.67 26.11
C ASP A 186 14.50 2.67 25.31
N GLU A 187 15.14 3.58 26.05
CA GLU A 187 16.08 4.57 25.53
C GLU A 187 17.34 4.64 26.40
N ASN A 188 18.41 5.19 25.84
CA ASN A 188 19.63 5.50 26.61
C ASN A 188 19.39 6.75 27.46
N SER A 189 19.83 6.72 28.71
CA SER A 189 19.71 7.83 29.66
C SER A 189 21.08 8.24 30.19
N MET A 190 21.14 9.33 30.97
CA MET A 190 22.40 9.76 31.60
C MET A 190 22.96 8.73 32.58
N THR A 191 22.08 7.96 33.23
CA THR A 191 22.40 6.91 34.19
C THR A 191 22.64 5.54 33.55
N ASP A 192 22.03 5.28 32.40
CA ASP A 192 22.18 4.04 31.66
C ASP A 192 22.36 4.35 30.17
N ARG A 193 23.61 4.63 29.79
CA ARG A 193 23.98 5.18 28.48
C ARG A 193 24.05 4.13 27.36
N GLU A 194 24.11 2.86 27.74
CA GLU A 194 24.36 1.73 26.84
C GLU A 194 23.22 0.70 26.86
N LYS A 195 22.05 1.09 27.40
CA LYS A 195 20.86 0.24 27.52
C LYS A 195 20.41 -0.33 26.17
N VAL A 196 20.45 0.51 25.14
CA VAL A 196 20.09 0.18 23.76
C VAL A 196 21.24 0.64 22.86
N LYS A 197 22.13 -0.30 22.51
CA LYS A 197 23.28 -0.05 21.63
C LYS A 197 23.44 -1.15 20.57
N PRO A 198 24.04 -0.84 19.42
CA PRO A 198 24.32 -1.87 18.42
C PRO A 198 25.29 -2.93 18.95
N VAL A 199 24.98 -4.20 18.70
CA VAL A 199 25.83 -5.35 19.00
C VAL A 199 25.84 -6.31 17.81
N GLN A 200 26.90 -7.10 17.68
CA GLN A 200 26.91 -8.24 16.76
C GLN A 200 26.03 -9.34 17.32
N PHE A 201 25.14 -9.88 16.50
CA PHE A 201 24.15 -10.87 16.94
C PHE A 201 23.93 -11.95 15.88
N ASP A 202 24.66 -13.05 16.01
CA ASP A 202 24.59 -14.17 15.08
C ASP A 202 23.52 -15.18 15.53
N ASN A 203 22.33 -15.07 14.93
CA ASN A 203 21.19 -15.95 15.22
C ASN A 203 20.44 -16.33 13.93
N MET A 204 21.23 -16.81 12.97
CA MET A 204 20.76 -17.22 11.65
C MET A 204 20.71 -18.75 11.55
N THR A 205 19.72 -19.23 10.80
CA THR A 205 19.62 -20.62 10.39
C THR A 205 19.48 -20.69 8.86
N GLY A 206 20.31 -21.52 8.24
CA GLY A 206 20.40 -21.67 6.80
C GLY A 206 21.60 -22.53 6.44
N SER A 207 21.49 -23.33 5.39
CA SER A 207 22.60 -24.18 4.93
C SER A 207 23.26 -23.56 3.70
N GLN A 208 24.59 -23.50 3.66
CA GLN A 208 25.27 -23.14 2.40
C GLN A 208 25.05 -24.15 1.28
N SER A 209 24.55 -25.36 1.57
CA SER A 209 24.10 -26.30 0.55
C SER A 209 22.76 -25.91 -0.10
N ASP A 210 21.98 -25.04 0.54
CA ASP A 210 20.74 -24.46 0.04
C ASP A 210 20.77 -22.93 0.25
N ASN A 211 21.50 -22.27 -0.64
CA ASN A 211 21.76 -20.84 -0.61
C ASN A 211 20.64 -19.98 -1.21
N SER A 212 19.45 -20.58 -1.41
CA SER A 212 18.24 -19.90 -1.87
C SER A 212 17.42 -19.32 -0.72
N MET A 213 17.72 -19.70 0.53
CA MET A 213 17.00 -19.27 1.72
C MET A 213 17.94 -19.01 2.90
N LEU A 214 17.60 -18.01 3.69
CA LEU A 214 18.23 -17.71 4.97
C LEU A 214 17.15 -17.28 5.97
N THR A 215 17.11 -17.90 7.13
CA THR A 215 16.21 -17.49 8.22
C THR A 215 17.02 -16.78 9.29
N TYR A 216 16.53 -15.62 9.73
CA TYR A 216 17.12 -14.84 10.81
C TYR A 216 16.08 -14.66 11.91
N GLN A 217 16.43 -15.01 13.15
CA GLN A 217 15.56 -14.77 14.29
C GLN A 217 15.73 -13.32 14.76
N CYS A 218 14.80 -12.46 14.37
CA CYS A 218 14.74 -11.07 14.82
C CYS A 218 14.48 -11.02 16.32
N PRO A 219 15.34 -10.40 17.15
CA PRO A 219 15.05 -10.17 18.56
C PRO A 219 13.81 -9.30 18.75
N SER A 220 13.22 -9.33 19.94
CA SER A 220 12.14 -8.41 20.31
C SER A 220 12.57 -6.95 20.13
N HIS A 221 11.65 -6.10 19.68
CA HIS A 221 11.85 -4.65 19.51
C HIS A 221 13.23 -4.29 18.93
N SER A 222 13.53 -4.81 17.74
CA SER A 222 14.86 -4.74 17.15
C SER A 222 14.90 -3.99 15.82
N LEU A 223 16.03 -3.32 15.58
CA LEU A 223 16.51 -2.90 14.28
C LEU A 223 17.78 -3.70 13.99
N THR A 224 17.72 -4.55 12.97
CA THR A 224 18.84 -5.37 12.50
C THR A 224 19.32 -4.85 11.15
N ILE A 225 20.63 -4.74 10.97
CA ILE A 225 21.29 -4.58 9.66
C ILE A 225 22.04 -5.87 9.36
N LEU A 226 21.49 -6.66 8.43
CA LEU A 226 22.17 -7.83 7.88
C LEU A 226 23.06 -7.40 6.71
N ARG A 227 24.29 -7.91 6.66
CA ARG A 227 25.21 -7.80 5.53
C ARG A 227 25.48 -9.21 5.02
N ILE A 228 24.96 -9.50 3.85
CA ILE A 228 24.87 -10.84 3.28
C ILE A 228 25.72 -10.83 2.01
N PRO A 229 26.90 -11.48 2.00
CA PRO A 229 27.63 -11.67 0.76
C PRO A 229 26.79 -12.49 -0.21
N VAL A 230 26.74 -12.09 -1.47
CA VAL A 230 25.92 -12.74 -2.51
C VAL A 230 26.75 -13.01 -3.76
N THR A 231 26.37 -14.03 -4.52
CA THR A 231 26.93 -14.33 -5.85
C THR A 231 25.84 -14.34 -6.91
N ASN A 232 26.25 -14.40 -8.18
CA ASN A 232 25.38 -14.22 -9.35
C ASN A 232 24.72 -12.85 -9.40
N VAL A 233 25.41 -11.85 -8.86
CA VAL A 233 25.05 -10.44 -9.03
C VAL A 233 25.32 -10.05 -10.48
N THR A 234 24.29 -10.10 -11.32
CA THR A 234 24.33 -9.45 -12.62
C THR A 234 24.30 -7.93 -12.40
N PRO A 235 25.10 -7.14 -13.14
CA PRO A 235 25.03 -5.68 -13.05
C PRO A 235 23.61 -5.21 -13.33
N GLU A 236 22.96 -4.64 -12.32
CA GLU A 236 21.54 -4.24 -12.30
C GLU A 236 21.28 -2.95 -13.07
N TRP A 237 22.24 -2.47 -13.86
CA TRP A 237 22.05 -1.31 -14.71
C TRP A 237 22.29 -1.70 -16.17
N LYS A 238 21.22 -2.12 -16.83
CA LYS A 238 20.97 -1.57 -18.17
C LYS A 238 20.26 -0.24 -17.95
N PRO A 239 20.69 0.87 -18.58
CA PRO A 239 19.85 2.07 -18.62
C PRO A 239 18.45 1.68 -19.09
N GLU A 240 17.43 2.47 -18.69
CA GLU A 240 16.10 2.44 -19.32
C GLU A 240 16.28 2.23 -20.83
N PRO A 241 15.52 1.30 -21.46
CA PRO A 241 15.69 0.98 -22.87
C PRO A 241 15.77 2.27 -23.68
N SER A 242 16.86 2.46 -24.42
CA SER A 242 16.93 3.59 -25.33
C SER A 242 15.84 3.42 -26.40
N GLU A 243 15.43 4.52 -27.05
CA GLU A 243 14.39 4.44 -28.09
C GLU A 243 14.73 3.43 -29.20
N ASP A 244 16.02 3.20 -29.47
CA ASP A 244 16.50 2.25 -30.48
C ASP A 244 16.48 0.77 -30.02
N ASP A 245 16.27 0.50 -28.72
CA ASP A 245 16.26 -0.85 -28.15
C ASP A 245 14.87 -1.54 -28.23
N TRP A 246 13.83 -0.79 -28.57
CA TRP A 246 12.46 -1.28 -28.63
C TRP A 246 12.19 -2.04 -29.93
N ILE A 247 11.76 -3.29 -29.80
CA ILE A 247 11.31 -4.11 -30.92
C ILE A 247 9.78 -4.00 -31.00
N ASP A 248 9.26 -3.55 -32.14
CA ASP A 248 7.82 -3.55 -32.40
C ASP A 248 7.29 -4.99 -32.49
N ILE A 249 6.39 -5.34 -31.56
CA ILE A 249 5.70 -6.62 -31.48
C ILE A 249 4.17 -6.41 -31.49
N THR A 250 3.72 -5.36 -32.17
CA THR A 250 2.30 -5.00 -32.29
C THR A 250 1.45 -6.13 -32.89
N ASP A 251 2.07 -7.05 -33.64
CA ASP A 251 1.42 -8.26 -34.18
C ASP A 251 0.87 -9.21 -33.10
N LYS A 252 1.29 -9.07 -31.84
CA LYS A 252 0.72 -9.76 -30.69
C LYS A 252 -0.67 -9.24 -30.31
N LEU A 253 -0.97 -7.98 -30.62
CA LEU A 253 -2.30 -7.41 -30.40
C LEU A 253 -3.26 -7.87 -31.50
N ARG A 254 -4.52 -8.09 -31.13
CA ARG A 254 -5.61 -8.29 -32.10
C ARG A 254 -6.26 -6.97 -32.43
N ASN A 255 -6.42 -6.67 -33.72
CA ASN A 255 -7.06 -5.43 -34.19
C ASN A 255 -6.48 -4.16 -33.51
N PRO A 256 -5.15 -3.95 -33.58
CA PRO A 256 -4.49 -2.81 -32.93
C PRO A 256 -4.91 -1.44 -33.50
N ASN A 257 -5.42 -1.40 -34.73
CA ASN A 257 -5.91 -0.19 -35.40
C ASN A 257 -7.44 -0.04 -35.34
N PHE A 258 -8.12 -0.89 -34.56
CA PHE A 258 -9.58 -0.83 -34.34
C PHE A 258 -10.46 -0.87 -35.62
N ALA A 259 -9.90 -1.21 -36.79
CA ALA A 259 -10.61 -1.22 -38.07
C ALA A 259 -11.68 -2.33 -38.13
N GLU A 260 -11.51 -3.39 -37.33
CA GLU A 260 -12.46 -4.50 -37.17
C GLU A 260 -13.35 -4.33 -35.93
N GLY A 261 -13.62 -3.08 -35.54
CA GLY A 261 -14.45 -2.73 -34.39
C GLY A 261 -13.83 -3.20 -33.08
N ARG A 262 -14.62 -3.87 -32.23
CA ARG A 262 -14.13 -4.43 -30.95
C ARG A 262 -13.37 -5.76 -31.04
N THR A 263 -13.19 -6.32 -32.23
CA THR A 263 -12.65 -7.68 -32.38
C THR A 263 -11.32 -7.85 -31.63
N GLY A 264 -11.24 -8.83 -30.73
CA GLY A 264 -10.05 -9.09 -29.90
C GLY A 264 -9.96 -8.28 -28.60
N TRP A 265 -10.71 -7.19 -28.48
CA TRP A 265 -10.78 -6.38 -27.26
C TRP A 265 -11.93 -6.85 -26.35
N GLN A 266 -11.64 -7.01 -25.06
CA GLN A 266 -12.55 -7.46 -24.02
C GLN A 266 -13.03 -6.30 -23.16
N GLY A 267 -14.12 -6.50 -22.41
CA GLY A 267 -14.64 -5.52 -21.46
C GLY A 267 -15.75 -4.63 -22.03
N THR A 268 -15.72 -3.34 -21.74
CA THR A 268 -16.75 -2.37 -22.14
C THR A 268 -16.78 -2.20 -23.66
N SER A 269 -17.98 -2.24 -24.24
CA SER A 269 -18.17 -1.99 -25.67
C SER A 269 -18.00 -0.51 -26.00
N PHE A 270 -17.32 -0.22 -27.10
CA PHE A 270 -17.16 1.11 -27.68
C PHE A 270 -17.84 1.15 -29.06
N LEU A 271 -17.99 2.34 -29.61
CA LEU A 271 -18.49 2.50 -30.98
C LEU A 271 -17.46 1.92 -31.97
N ASP A 272 -17.89 0.96 -32.78
CA ASP A 272 -17.06 0.34 -33.81
C ASP A 272 -16.68 1.41 -34.86
N ALA A 273 -15.42 1.41 -35.30
CA ALA A 273 -14.85 2.43 -36.18
C ALA A 273 -14.51 1.95 -37.61
N PRO A 274 -15.44 1.35 -38.39
CA PRO A 274 -15.12 0.97 -39.77
C PRO A 274 -14.66 2.19 -40.60
N GLY A 275 -13.36 2.26 -40.89
CA GLY A 275 -12.74 3.33 -41.68
C GLY A 275 -12.52 4.68 -40.96
N THR A 276 -12.65 4.75 -39.62
CA THR A 276 -12.36 5.96 -38.81
C THR A 276 -11.59 5.59 -37.52
N VAL A 277 -11.91 6.19 -36.36
CA VAL A 277 -11.26 5.95 -35.05
C VAL A 277 -12.27 5.49 -34.01
N ALA A 278 -11.83 4.77 -32.99
CA ALA A 278 -12.70 4.28 -31.92
C ALA A 278 -13.01 5.37 -30.89
N GLU A 279 -14.17 5.26 -30.23
CA GLU A 279 -14.58 6.19 -29.17
C GLU A 279 -15.31 5.55 -28.00
N PHE A 280 -15.04 6.10 -26.81
CA PHE A 280 -15.94 6.06 -25.67
C PHE A 280 -16.55 7.44 -25.47
N TYR A 281 -17.87 7.51 -25.52
CA TYR A 281 -18.64 8.73 -25.25
C TYR A 281 -19.55 8.53 -24.04
N ASN A 282 -19.52 9.49 -23.11
CA ASN A 282 -20.47 9.63 -22.00
C ASN A 282 -20.66 8.35 -21.16
N GLN A 283 -19.57 7.64 -20.85
CA GLN A 283 -19.61 6.37 -20.14
C GLN A 283 -18.32 6.10 -19.38
N THR A 284 -18.39 5.30 -18.32
CA THR A 284 -17.22 4.62 -17.74
C THR A 284 -16.84 3.44 -18.62
N PHE A 285 -15.58 3.06 -18.65
CA PHE A 285 -15.13 1.93 -19.47
C PHE A 285 -13.92 1.21 -18.86
N ASP A 286 -13.76 -0.05 -19.23
CA ASP A 286 -12.52 -0.83 -19.15
C ASP A 286 -12.46 -1.73 -20.39
N ALA A 287 -11.56 -1.44 -21.32
CA ALA A 287 -11.35 -2.21 -22.53
C ALA A 287 -9.90 -2.65 -22.66
N TYR A 288 -9.68 -3.95 -22.90
CA TYR A 288 -8.36 -4.55 -22.76
C TYR A 288 -8.13 -5.78 -23.62
N GLN A 289 -6.86 -6.14 -23.77
CA GLN A 289 -6.43 -7.45 -24.25
C GLN A 289 -5.56 -8.12 -23.20
N ILE A 290 -5.66 -9.45 -23.13
CA ILE A 290 -4.80 -10.30 -22.32
C ILE A 290 -3.90 -11.06 -23.28
N LEU A 291 -2.60 -10.88 -23.12
CA LEU A 291 -1.55 -11.54 -23.90
C LEU A 291 -0.87 -12.57 -22.99
N SER A 292 -0.98 -13.84 -23.36
CA SER A 292 -0.38 -14.95 -22.59
C SER A 292 0.90 -15.45 -23.25
N ASN A 293 1.73 -16.14 -22.47
CA ASN A 293 2.98 -16.74 -22.94
C ASN A 293 3.95 -15.68 -23.51
N MET A 294 4.05 -14.54 -22.81
CA MET A 294 4.94 -13.44 -23.17
C MET A 294 6.33 -13.65 -22.55
N PRO A 295 7.43 -13.35 -23.28
CA PRO A 295 8.78 -13.48 -22.72
C PRO A 295 9.03 -12.49 -21.58
N ALA A 296 9.94 -12.82 -20.66
CA ALA A 296 10.36 -11.86 -19.65
C ALA A 296 11.10 -10.68 -20.31
N GLY A 297 10.88 -9.47 -19.78
CA GLY A 297 11.54 -8.25 -20.25
C GLY A 297 10.67 -7.00 -20.11
N ALA A 298 11.14 -5.89 -20.66
CA ALA A 298 10.44 -4.62 -20.63
C ALA A 298 9.42 -4.53 -21.78
N TYR A 299 8.28 -3.93 -21.48
CA TYR A 299 7.17 -3.72 -22.40
C TYR A 299 6.75 -2.27 -22.40
N ARG A 300 6.50 -1.73 -23.60
CA ARG A 300 5.92 -0.41 -23.81
C ARG A 300 4.61 -0.58 -24.58
N PHE A 301 3.53 -0.08 -24.02
CA PHE A 301 2.24 -0.02 -24.69
C PHE A 301 1.89 1.43 -24.99
N THR A 302 1.51 1.70 -26.24
CA THR A 302 1.12 3.03 -26.68
C THR A 302 -0.21 3.00 -27.41
N ILE A 303 -0.89 4.14 -27.41
CA ILE A 303 -2.10 4.34 -28.22
C ILE A 303 -2.17 5.80 -28.66
N ASP A 304 -2.56 6.06 -29.90
CA ASP A 304 -2.87 7.41 -30.32
C ASP A 304 -4.23 7.78 -29.74
N GLY A 305 -4.35 8.94 -29.08
CA GLY A 305 -5.64 9.31 -28.49
C GLY A 305 -5.63 10.48 -27.53
N PHE A 306 -6.83 10.96 -27.21
CA PHE A 306 -7.05 12.04 -26.26
C PHE A 306 -8.27 11.81 -25.38
N TYR A 307 -8.36 12.59 -24.31
CA TYR A 307 -9.52 12.72 -23.46
C TYR A 307 -10.03 14.17 -23.39
N ARG A 308 -11.36 14.34 -23.40
CA ARG A 308 -12.06 15.61 -23.15
C ARG A 308 -13.04 15.44 -21.99
N ASN A 309 -12.83 16.19 -20.90
CA ASN A 309 -13.64 16.10 -19.69
C ASN A 309 -14.95 16.91 -19.78
N GLY A 310 -16.05 16.22 -20.08
CA GLY A 310 -17.35 16.85 -20.28
C GLY A 310 -17.45 17.59 -21.61
N ASN A 311 -18.50 18.41 -21.81
CA ASN A 311 -18.74 19.16 -23.05
C ASN A 311 -17.58 20.14 -23.39
N ILE A 312 -17.54 20.64 -24.63
CA ILE A 312 -16.47 21.54 -25.12
C ILE A 312 -16.26 22.75 -24.20
N GLN A 313 -17.35 23.39 -23.76
CA GLN A 313 -17.28 24.59 -22.92
C GLN A 313 -16.66 24.30 -21.56
N ASN A 314 -17.07 23.22 -20.90
CA ASN A 314 -16.58 22.82 -19.59
C ASN A 314 -15.11 22.38 -19.67
N ALA A 315 -14.78 21.56 -20.67
CA ALA A 315 -13.43 21.07 -20.87
C ALA A 315 -12.45 22.21 -21.19
N TRP A 316 -12.82 23.13 -22.08
CA TRP A 316 -12.01 24.30 -22.41
C TRP A 316 -11.81 25.25 -21.21
N SER A 317 -12.87 25.49 -20.44
CA SER A 317 -12.78 26.27 -19.21
C SER A 317 -11.78 25.64 -18.23
N GLY A 318 -11.90 24.32 -18.00
CA GLY A 318 -10.99 23.56 -17.14
C GLY A 318 -9.54 23.56 -17.64
N HIS A 319 -9.33 23.48 -18.95
CA HIS A 319 -7.99 23.53 -19.52
C HIS A 319 -7.35 24.91 -19.33
N THR A 320 -8.06 25.98 -19.68
CA THR A 320 -7.55 27.36 -19.63
C THR A 320 -7.33 27.90 -18.21
N ASN A 321 -8.08 27.41 -17.23
CA ASN A 321 -7.91 27.79 -15.82
C ASN A 321 -7.00 26.83 -15.03
N GLY A 322 -6.48 25.77 -15.66
CA GLY A 322 -5.60 24.77 -15.03
C GLY A 322 -6.29 23.78 -14.10
N THR A 323 -7.62 23.61 -14.19
CA THR A 323 -8.40 22.66 -13.37
C THR A 323 -8.89 21.43 -14.16
N GLU A 324 -8.35 21.19 -15.36
CA GLU A 324 -8.68 20.02 -16.18
C GLU A 324 -8.37 18.71 -15.43
N GLN A 325 -9.28 17.75 -15.54
CA GLN A 325 -9.09 16.39 -15.01
C GLN A 325 -9.06 15.41 -16.17
N LEU A 326 -8.00 14.60 -16.25
CA LEU A 326 -7.83 13.59 -17.28
C LEU A 326 -8.19 12.21 -16.71
N ASN A 327 -9.48 11.89 -16.74
CA ASN A 327 -10.02 10.72 -16.05
C ASN A 327 -9.86 9.40 -16.82
N ALA A 328 -9.65 9.46 -18.14
CA ALA A 328 -9.33 8.29 -18.95
C ALA A 328 -7.85 7.94 -18.79
N LEU A 329 -7.57 6.66 -18.53
CA LEU A 329 -6.24 6.14 -18.24
C LEU A 329 -5.88 5.07 -19.28
N LEU A 330 -4.67 5.15 -19.82
CA LEU A 330 -3.97 4.04 -20.45
C LEU A 330 -3.34 3.16 -19.36
N TYR A 331 -3.32 1.84 -19.56
CA TYR A 331 -2.72 0.94 -18.59
C TYR A 331 -2.04 -0.28 -19.20
N ILE A 332 -1.07 -0.78 -18.44
CA ILE A 332 -0.40 -2.06 -18.64
C ILE A 332 -0.23 -2.75 -17.28
N GLU A 333 -0.59 -4.03 -17.22
CA GLU A 333 -0.46 -4.89 -16.04
C GLU A 333 0.49 -6.04 -16.38
N ALA A 334 1.49 -6.25 -15.53
CA ALA A 334 2.45 -7.35 -15.61
C ALA A 334 2.71 -7.88 -14.20
N ASP A 335 2.69 -9.21 -14.04
CA ASP A 335 2.82 -9.88 -12.74
C ASP A 335 1.83 -9.32 -11.68
N TRP A 336 2.31 -8.55 -10.71
CA TRP A 336 1.53 -7.89 -9.65
C TRP A 336 1.47 -6.37 -9.78
N GLU A 337 2.07 -5.79 -10.82
CA GLU A 337 2.10 -4.35 -11.04
C GLU A 337 1.06 -3.90 -12.08
N THR A 338 0.51 -2.71 -11.86
CA THR A 338 -0.33 -2.00 -12.82
C THR A 338 0.19 -0.58 -12.97
N VAL A 339 0.61 -0.23 -14.17
CA VAL A 339 1.06 1.12 -14.52
C VAL A 339 -0.09 1.84 -15.20
N LEU A 340 -0.35 3.09 -14.78
CA LEU A 340 -1.45 3.92 -15.23
C LEU A 340 -0.93 5.28 -15.67
N MET A 341 -1.34 5.73 -16.85
CA MET A 341 -1.07 7.09 -17.30
C MET A 341 -2.35 7.74 -17.83
N PRO A 342 -2.63 9.01 -17.50
CA PRO A 342 -3.75 9.71 -18.09
C PRO A 342 -3.55 9.86 -19.60
N PHE A 343 -4.64 9.76 -20.36
CA PHE A 343 -4.64 10.14 -21.77
C PHE A 343 -4.28 11.62 -21.93
N MET A 344 -3.66 11.97 -23.05
CA MET A 344 -3.41 13.35 -23.44
C MET A 344 -4.70 14.17 -23.40
N SER A 345 -4.60 15.44 -23.01
CA SER A 345 -5.71 16.39 -23.17
C SER A 345 -6.02 16.56 -24.67
N LEU A 346 -7.29 16.68 -25.03
CA LEU A 346 -7.68 17.16 -26.36
C LEU A 346 -6.98 18.47 -26.71
N TYR A 347 -6.72 19.33 -25.72
CA TYR A 347 -6.10 20.64 -25.86
C TYR A 347 -4.58 20.62 -25.65
N ASP A 348 -3.95 19.45 -25.72
CA ASP A 348 -2.50 19.34 -25.57
C ASP A 348 -1.76 20.21 -26.59
N SER A 349 -0.94 21.13 -26.10
CA SER A 349 -0.21 22.13 -26.91
C SER A 349 0.79 21.55 -27.92
N SER A 350 1.16 20.26 -27.80
CA SER A 350 1.97 19.57 -28.81
C SER A 350 1.18 19.14 -30.04
N ALA A 351 -0.16 19.05 -29.92
CA ALA A 351 -1.00 18.83 -31.08
C ALA A 351 -1.04 20.11 -31.94
N PRO A 352 -1.00 20.00 -33.29
CA PRO A 352 -0.85 21.15 -34.18
C PRO A 352 -2.14 21.97 -34.36
N PHE A 353 -2.97 22.05 -33.32
CA PHE A 353 -4.30 22.67 -33.32
C PHE A 353 -4.31 23.88 -32.38
N ALA A 354 -4.97 24.98 -32.78
CA ALA A 354 -5.05 26.21 -31.99
C ALA A 354 -6.43 26.86 -32.12
N TYR A 355 -7.08 27.22 -31.02
CA TYR A 355 -8.46 27.71 -31.02
C TYR A 355 -8.58 29.13 -31.62
N SER A 356 -8.90 29.28 -32.91
CA SER A 356 -9.28 30.55 -33.57
C SER A 356 -9.62 30.38 -35.05
N PRO A 357 -10.42 31.26 -35.67
CA PRO A 357 -11.85 31.49 -35.42
C PRO A 357 -12.76 30.39 -36.00
N ASP A 358 -12.18 29.44 -36.75
CA ASP A 358 -12.84 28.24 -37.26
C ASP A 358 -12.33 27.05 -36.43
N TYR A 359 -13.23 26.30 -35.79
CA TYR A 359 -12.91 25.25 -34.80
C TYR A 359 -11.79 24.30 -35.26
N THR A 360 -10.71 24.18 -34.47
CA THR A 360 -9.46 23.52 -34.89
C THR A 360 -9.11 22.23 -34.16
N TYR A 361 -9.68 21.97 -32.98
CA TYR A 361 -9.50 20.67 -32.31
C TYR A 361 -10.46 19.64 -32.92
N PRO A 362 -10.23 18.33 -32.72
CA PRO A 362 -11.23 17.32 -33.06
C PRO A 362 -12.58 17.57 -32.35
N ASP A 363 -13.69 17.46 -33.08
CA ASP A 363 -15.08 17.50 -32.53
C ASP A 363 -15.90 16.25 -32.86
N ASN A 364 -15.33 15.35 -33.66
CA ASN A 364 -15.98 14.12 -34.08
C ASN A 364 -14.92 13.11 -34.52
N VAL A 365 -15.32 11.85 -34.67
CA VAL A 365 -14.43 10.75 -35.09
C VAL A 365 -13.73 11.01 -36.43
N THR A 366 -14.34 11.76 -37.37
CA THR A 366 -13.69 12.10 -38.65
C THR A 366 -12.50 13.03 -38.47
N THR A 367 -12.66 14.07 -37.65
CA THR A 367 -11.58 15.04 -37.35
C THR A 367 -10.54 14.45 -36.41
N ALA A 368 -10.93 13.54 -35.51
CA ALA A 368 -10.00 12.75 -34.71
C ALA A 368 -9.16 11.80 -35.59
N ASN A 369 -9.78 11.14 -36.57
CA ASN A 369 -9.07 10.33 -37.58
C ASN A 369 -8.04 11.16 -38.36
N GLN A 370 -8.40 12.37 -38.78
CA GLN A 370 -7.43 13.27 -39.43
C GLN A 370 -6.27 13.63 -38.48
N ALA A 371 -6.56 13.87 -37.20
CA ALA A 371 -5.55 14.19 -36.21
C ALA A 371 -4.53 13.05 -36.03
N PHE A 372 -5.00 11.81 -35.82
CA PHE A 372 -4.12 10.66 -35.62
C PHE A 372 -3.43 10.25 -36.93
N ASN A 373 -4.21 10.01 -37.98
CA ASN A 373 -3.76 9.29 -39.17
C ASN A 373 -3.25 10.19 -40.31
N MET A 374 -3.54 11.50 -40.30
CA MET A 374 -3.01 12.44 -41.31
C MET A 374 -2.04 13.48 -40.74
N LYS A 375 -2.20 13.86 -39.47
CA LYS A 375 -1.38 14.89 -38.82
C LYS A 375 -0.37 14.35 -37.81
N GLY A 376 -0.50 13.07 -37.41
CA GLY A 376 0.40 12.43 -36.46
C GLY A 376 0.33 13.04 -35.05
N ALA A 377 -0.82 13.55 -34.64
CA ALA A 377 -1.05 14.14 -33.33
C ALA A 377 -1.42 13.08 -32.28
N TYR A 378 -1.32 13.44 -30.99
CA TYR A 378 -1.78 12.65 -29.85
C TYR A 378 -1.09 11.29 -29.61
N LYS A 379 0.20 11.19 -29.95
CA LYS A 379 0.99 9.94 -29.87
C LYS A 379 1.65 9.63 -28.53
N ARG A 380 1.52 10.52 -27.53
CA ARG A 380 2.30 10.47 -26.28
C ARG A 380 1.57 9.76 -25.14
N ASN A 381 0.56 8.93 -25.44
CA ASN A 381 0.01 8.02 -24.45
C ASN A 381 0.89 6.78 -24.41
N ILE A 382 1.76 6.71 -23.41
CA ILE A 382 2.78 5.67 -23.27
C ILE A 382 2.72 5.15 -21.84
N VAL A 383 2.70 3.82 -21.69
CA VAL A 383 2.92 3.15 -20.41
C VAL A 383 3.96 2.06 -20.59
N GLU A 384 4.82 1.89 -19.59
CA GLU A 384 5.92 0.94 -19.63
C GLU A 384 5.95 0.10 -18.35
N THR A 385 6.27 -1.18 -18.48
CA THR A 385 6.43 -2.09 -17.33
C THR A 385 7.45 -3.18 -17.64
N THR A 386 7.82 -3.94 -16.61
CA THR A 386 8.68 -5.13 -16.73
C THR A 386 7.86 -6.37 -16.39
N LEU A 387 7.81 -7.34 -17.30
CA LEU A 387 7.31 -8.68 -17.00
C LEU A 387 8.49 -9.54 -16.54
N ASN A 388 8.43 -10.03 -15.30
CA ASN A 388 9.53 -10.79 -14.71
C ASN A 388 9.39 -12.30 -14.92
N THR A 389 8.19 -12.75 -15.29
CA THR A 389 7.88 -14.16 -15.48
C THR A 389 7.99 -14.54 -16.96
N GLU A 390 8.95 -15.39 -17.31
CA GLU A 390 9.05 -15.98 -18.65
C GLU A 390 7.79 -16.81 -18.95
N GLY A 391 7.16 -16.60 -20.11
CA GLY A 391 5.87 -17.20 -20.44
C GLY A 391 4.70 -16.59 -19.64
N GLY A 392 4.90 -15.43 -19.04
CA GLY A 392 3.91 -14.73 -18.21
C GLY A 392 2.75 -14.13 -19.02
N GLN A 393 1.89 -13.43 -18.29
CA GLN A 393 0.72 -12.75 -18.84
C GLN A 393 0.89 -11.23 -18.75
N LEU A 394 0.62 -10.55 -19.85
CA LEU A 394 0.55 -9.10 -19.94
C LEU A 394 -0.90 -8.70 -20.22
N LYS A 395 -1.44 -7.73 -19.48
CA LYS A 395 -2.75 -7.13 -19.80
C LYS A 395 -2.56 -5.68 -20.18
N VAL A 396 -3.01 -5.29 -21.36
CA VAL A 396 -2.93 -3.90 -21.85
C VAL A 396 -4.32 -3.37 -22.10
N GLY A 397 -4.56 -2.10 -21.80
CA GLY A 397 -5.89 -1.55 -22.00
C GLY A 397 -6.03 -0.09 -21.65
N MET A 398 -7.28 0.33 -21.63
CA MET A 398 -7.70 1.68 -21.27
C MET A 398 -8.91 1.61 -20.35
N LYS A 399 -8.95 2.48 -19.34
CA LYS A 399 -10.05 2.52 -18.37
C LYS A 399 -10.40 3.92 -17.89
N LYS A 400 -11.66 4.09 -17.50
CA LYS A 400 -12.19 5.29 -16.83
C LYS A 400 -13.27 4.89 -15.85
N THR A 401 -13.07 5.18 -14.57
CA THR A 401 -14.00 4.84 -13.49
C THR A 401 -14.94 5.99 -13.11
N VAL A 402 -14.63 7.22 -13.51
CA VAL A 402 -15.45 8.40 -13.23
C VAL A 402 -16.49 8.58 -14.32
N ALA A 403 -17.77 8.61 -13.92
CA ALA A 403 -18.86 8.96 -14.83
C ALA A 403 -18.93 10.49 -14.99
N THR A 404 -18.74 10.96 -16.22
CA THR A 404 -18.80 12.38 -16.56
C THR A 404 -19.73 12.57 -17.75
N SER A 405 -20.72 13.46 -17.63
CA SER A 405 -21.62 13.75 -18.73
C SER A 405 -20.91 14.41 -19.91
N TYR A 406 -21.14 13.92 -21.13
CA TYR A 406 -20.60 14.46 -22.40
C TYR A 406 -19.08 14.37 -22.56
N ASP A 407 -18.42 13.56 -21.74
CA ASP A 407 -16.99 13.32 -21.90
C ASP A 407 -16.69 12.37 -23.06
N TRP A 408 -15.47 12.47 -23.57
CA TRP A 408 -15.11 11.83 -24.82
C TRP A 408 -13.67 11.36 -24.77
N THR A 409 -13.47 10.07 -25.05
CA THR A 409 -12.15 9.46 -25.27
C THR A 409 -12.13 8.93 -26.69
N CYS A 410 -11.24 9.44 -27.53
CA CYS A 410 -11.02 8.95 -28.88
C CYS A 410 -9.62 8.35 -28.98
N PHE A 411 -9.51 7.21 -29.64
CA PHE A 411 -8.28 6.45 -29.69
C PHE A 411 -8.18 5.59 -30.96
N ASP A 412 -6.94 5.32 -31.38
CA ASP A 412 -6.58 4.49 -32.50
C ASP A 412 -5.12 4.02 -32.37
N ASN A 413 -4.63 3.20 -33.31
CA ASN A 413 -3.20 2.87 -33.46
C ASN A 413 -2.52 2.40 -32.16
N ALA A 414 -3.03 1.32 -31.58
CA ALA A 414 -2.39 0.68 -30.44
C ALA A 414 -1.09 -0.03 -30.89
N HIS A 415 0.01 0.22 -30.19
CA HIS A 415 1.29 -0.45 -30.44
C HIS A 415 1.82 -1.10 -29.17
N LEU A 416 2.50 -2.23 -29.37
CA LEU A 416 3.21 -2.91 -28.30
C LEU A 416 4.67 -3.09 -28.72
N TYR A 417 5.57 -2.66 -27.85
CA TYR A 417 7.00 -2.85 -28.02
C TYR A 417 7.56 -3.69 -26.90
N TYR A 418 8.62 -4.44 -27.24
CA TYR A 418 9.35 -5.30 -26.31
C TYR A 418 10.83 -4.98 -26.38
N CYS A 419 11.46 -4.89 -25.22
CA CYS A 419 12.90 -4.86 -25.09
C CYS A 419 13.32 -6.02 -24.20
N LYS A 420 14.24 -6.87 -24.68
CA LYS A 420 14.80 -7.94 -23.87
C LYS A 420 15.70 -7.33 -22.80
N THR A 421 15.13 -7.17 -21.61
CA THR A 421 15.84 -6.82 -20.40
C THR A 421 16.05 -8.08 -19.56
N ASP A 422 17.14 -8.11 -18.80
CA ASP A 422 17.28 -9.09 -17.74
C ASP A 422 16.28 -8.66 -16.65
N PRO A 423 15.39 -9.55 -16.15
CA PRO A 423 14.33 -9.16 -15.23
C PRO A 423 14.92 -8.46 -14.01
N THR A 424 14.64 -7.16 -13.87
CA THR A 424 15.12 -6.34 -12.77
C THR A 424 14.21 -6.59 -11.57
N GLY A 425 14.72 -7.26 -10.53
CA GLY A 425 14.09 -7.21 -9.22
C GLY A 425 14.19 -5.78 -8.68
N LEU A 426 13.05 -5.15 -8.39
CA LEU A 426 12.86 -3.81 -7.82
C LEU A 426 12.95 -2.63 -8.81
N LYS A 427 11.78 -2.05 -9.13
CA LYS A 427 11.66 -0.61 -9.40
C LYS A 427 11.46 0.10 -8.05
N GLU A 428 12.30 1.08 -7.73
CA GLU A 428 11.95 2.04 -6.69
C GLU A 428 10.63 2.73 -7.09
N MET A 429 9.65 2.77 -6.20
CA MET A 429 8.50 3.67 -6.36
C MET A 429 9.01 5.09 -6.14
N ASP A 430 9.34 5.78 -7.22
CA ASP A 430 9.55 7.22 -7.21
C ASP A 430 8.19 7.91 -6.96
N ASP A 431 7.91 8.21 -5.70
CA ASP A 431 6.89 9.18 -5.29
C ASP A 431 7.41 10.60 -5.56
N GLU A 432 7.57 10.98 -6.83
CA GLU A 432 7.84 12.37 -7.21
C GLU A 432 6.61 13.03 -7.85
N ARG A 433 5.68 13.47 -6.98
CA ARG A 433 4.84 14.63 -7.34
C ARG A 433 5.70 15.89 -7.26
N TRP A 434 6.01 16.44 -8.42
CA TRP A 434 6.68 17.73 -8.56
C TRP A 434 5.87 18.85 -7.90
N THR A 435 6.40 19.39 -6.80
CA THR A 435 6.23 20.80 -6.43
C THR A 435 7.58 21.33 -5.94
N MET A 436 8.05 22.44 -6.50
CA MET A 436 9.23 23.15 -5.99
C MET A 436 8.89 23.77 -4.62
N ASP A 437 9.12 23.03 -3.54
CA ASP A 437 9.03 23.58 -2.19
C ASP A 437 10.37 24.28 -1.84
N ASN A 438 10.40 25.61 -1.92
CA ASN A 438 11.53 26.46 -1.51
C ASN A 438 11.65 26.60 0.02
N SER A 439 11.16 25.62 0.79
CA SER A 439 11.22 25.62 2.25
C SER A 439 12.62 25.31 2.76
N ILE A 440 13.06 26.08 3.76
CA ILE A 440 14.34 25.89 4.45
C ILE A 440 14.05 25.19 5.77
N TYR A 441 14.81 24.15 6.09
CA TYR A 441 14.68 23.40 7.34
C TYR A 441 16.01 23.43 8.11
N ASP A 442 15.92 23.41 9.44
CA ASP A 442 17.08 23.12 10.29
C ASP A 442 17.38 21.60 10.32
N LEU A 443 18.51 21.21 10.92
CA LEU A 443 18.93 19.81 11.02
C LEU A 443 17.98 18.95 11.88
N GLN A 444 17.05 19.57 12.60
CA GLN A 444 16.02 18.91 13.41
C GLN A 444 14.70 18.77 12.62
N GLY A 445 14.68 19.15 11.34
CA GLY A 445 13.51 18.98 10.47
C GLY A 445 12.43 20.05 10.68
N ARG A 446 12.70 21.12 11.42
CA ARG A 446 11.75 22.21 11.62
C ARG A 446 11.83 23.20 10.47
N LYS A 447 10.67 23.47 9.85
CA LYS A 447 10.50 24.45 8.78
C LYS A 447 10.77 25.86 9.31
N LEU A 448 11.73 26.57 8.71
CA LEU A 448 12.10 27.93 9.06
C LEU A 448 11.26 28.93 8.26
N SER A 449 10.71 29.94 8.93
CA SER A 449 9.80 30.93 8.34
C SER A 449 10.50 32.05 7.56
N ASN A 450 11.83 32.17 7.67
CA ASN A 450 12.61 33.25 7.07
C ASN A 450 13.33 32.82 5.79
N ARG A 451 13.19 33.62 4.71
CA ARG A 451 13.89 33.40 3.42
C ARG A 451 15.41 33.69 3.45
N LYS A 452 15.97 34.05 4.61
CA LYS A 452 17.42 34.21 4.80
C LYS A 452 17.98 32.98 5.50
N LEU A 453 19.02 32.39 4.91
CA LEU A 453 19.72 31.24 5.47
C LEU A 453 20.39 31.63 6.81
N PRO A 454 20.05 30.96 7.92
CA PRO A 454 20.79 31.08 9.18
C PRO A 454 22.23 30.58 9.00
N ARG A 455 23.18 31.15 9.75
CA ARG A 455 24.55 30.62 9.82
C ARG A 455 24.54 29.17 10.33
N GLY A 456 25.22 28.28 9.62
CA GLY A 456 25.27 26.86 9.92
C GLY A 456 24.79 25.98 8.77
N ILE A 457 24.56 24.70 9.06
CA ILE A 457 24.09 23.71 8.09
C ILE A 457 22.56 23.78 8.06
N ASN A 458 22.01 24.05 6.87
CA ASN A 458 20.57 24.08 6.61
C ASN A 458 20.21 23.07 5.53
N ILE A 459 18.96 22.64 5.49
CA ILE A 459 18.42 21.81 4.42
C ILE A 459 17.57 22.71 3.52
N VAL A 460 17.97 22.84 2.25
CA VAL A 460 17.30 23.66 1.24
C VAL A 460 17.09 22.79 0.01
N ASN A 461 15.86 22.66 -0.49
CA ASN A 461 15.54 21.84 -1.66
C ASN A 461 16.15 20.43 -1.59
N LYS A 462 15.98 19.76 -0.43
CA LYS A 462 16.53 18.43 -0.12
C LYS A 462 18.08 18.33 -0.10
N LYS A 463 18.82 19.45 -0.18
CA LYS A 463 20.30 19.47 -0.14
C LYS A 463 20.82 20.14 1.13
N LYS A 464 21.93 19.63 1.68
CA LYS A 464 22.66 20.27 2.79
C LYS A 464 23.43 21.47 2.26
N VAL A 465 23.15 22.65 2.80
CA VAL A 465 23.80 23.91 2.45
C VAL A 465 24.45 24.49 3.69
N LEU A 466 25.77 24.72 3.64
CA LEU A 466 26.50 25.43 4.69
C LEU A 466 26.46 26.93 4.40
N SER A 467 25.75 27.69 5.23
CA SER A 467 25.71 29.15 5.17
C SER A 467 26.70 29.74 6.18
N LYS A 468 27.57 30.65 5.73
CA LYS A 468 28.63 31.30 6.54
C LYS A 468 28.19 32.67 7.07
#